data_AF-A0AAU5S9X8-F1
#
_entry.id   AF-A0AAU5S9X8-F1
#
_cell.length_a   1.000
_cell.length_b   1.000
_cell.length_c   1.000
_cell.angle_alpha   90.00
_cell.angle_beta   90.00
_cell.angle_gamma   90.00
#
_symmetry.space_group_name_H-M   'P 1'
#
loop_
_entity.id
_entity.type
_entity.pdbx_description
1 polymer ?
#
loop_
_entity_poly.entity_id
_entity_poly.type
_entity_poly.pdbx_seq_one_letter_code
_entity_poly.pdbx_strand_id
1 'polypeptide(L)'
;MVAAAKAAAAAGTNYIGNDSLLGLGVMHIQDGVYTQGSYDAVLPADSYTNGVFGWANAAGWYLGPGYCSAQLRSDDGGVTWHPQNPNLGPGQHFIGSTTDYVVAMYRC
;
A
#
# COMPACT_ATOMS: atom_id res chain seq x y z
N MET A 1 25.30 -23.67 -11.07
CA MET A 1 23.84 -23.75 -10.89
C MET A 1 23.30 -22.36 -11.12
N VAL A 2 22.61 -22.14 -12.24
CA VAL A 2 22.00 -20.83 -12.54
C VAL A 2 20.65 -20.83 -11.82
N ALA A 3 20.51 -19.99 -10.80
CA ALA A 3 19.25 -19.83 -10.07
C ALA A 3 18.17 -19.39 -11.07
N ALA A 4 17.08 -20.14 -11.15
CA ALA A 4 15.93 -19.76 -11.95
C ALA A 4 15.39 -18.44 -11.40
N ALA A 5 15.50 -17.36 -12.18
CA ALA A 5 14.82 -16.11 -11.87
C ALA A 5 13.32 -16.40 -11.78
N LYS A 6 12.75 -16.22 -10.59
CA LYS A 6 11.31 -16.30 -10.37
C LYS A 6 10.68 -15.27 -11.32
N ALA A 7 9.84 -15.71 -12.26
CA ALA A 7 9.17 -14.82 -13.18
C ALA A 7 8.43 -13.74 -12.37
N ALA A 8 8.88 -12.49 -12.48
CA ALA A 8 8.16 -11.36 -11.92
C ALA A 8 6.79 -11.34 -12.62
N ALA A 9 5.73 -11.60 -11.85
CA ALA A 9 4.37 -11.47 -12.35
C ALA A 9 4.25 -10.07 -13.00
N ALA A 10 3.60 -9.99 -14.17
CA ALA A 10 3.32 -8.71 -14.81
C ALA A 10 2.69 -7.79 -13.75
N ALA A 11 3.39 -6.71 -13.41
CA ALA A 11 2.90 -5.75 -12.43
C ALA A 11 1.65 -5.13 -13.03
N GLY A 12 0.48 -5.50 -12.50
CA GLY A 12 -0.69 -4.67 -12.72
C GLY A 12 -0.40 -3.28 -12.18
N THR A 13 -1.04 -2.28 -12.78
CA THR A 13 -0.99 -0.94 -12.22
C THR A 13 -1.90 -0.90 -11.01
N ASN A 14 -1.35 -0.53 -9.86
CA ASN A 14 -2.11 -0.39 -8.64
C ASN A 14 -1.50 0.68 -7.73
N TYR A 15 -2.34 1.36 -6.96
CA TYR A 15 -1.96 2.53 -6.20
C TYR A 15 -2.53 2.50 -4.79
N ILE A 16 -1.77 3.08 -3.87
CA ILE A 16 -2.24 3.38 -2.51
C ILE A 16 -2.44 4.88 -2.38
N GLY A 17 -3.61 5.25 -1.87
CA GLY A 17 -3.99 6.58 -1.44
C GLY A 17 -4.02 6.68 0.09
N ASN A 18 -3.63 7.84 0.61
CA ASN A 18 -3.68 8.15 2.03
C ASN A 18 -4.79 9.17 2.29
N ASP A 19 -5.88 8.73 2.91
CA ASP A 19 -7.02 9.57 3.32
C ASP A 19 -6.95 9.89 4.83
N SER A 20 -5.72 10.05 5.32
CA SER A 20 -5.42 10.35 6.72
C SER A 20 -4.70 11.69 6.83
N LEU A 21 -4.79 12.33 7.99
CA LEU A 21 -4.05 13.58 8.30
C LEU A 21 -2.56 13.36 8.58
N LEU A 22 -2.10 12.11 8.61
CA LEU A 22 -0.73 11.73 8.95
C LEU A 22 -0.07 11.03 7.77
N GLY A 23 1.26 11.04 7.72
CA GLY A 23 2.01 10.28 6.72
C GLY A 23 1.78 8.77 6.88
N LEU A 24 1.53 8.09 5.77
CA LEU A 24 1.35 6.65 5.69
C LEU A 24 2.63 5.99 5.19
N GLY A 25 3.16 5.02 5.92
CA GLY A 25 4.28 4.20 5.41
C GLY A 25 3.79 3.33 4.26
N VAL A 26 4.40 3.45 3.08
CA VAL A 26 4.04 2.69 1.88
C VAL A 26 5.22 1.88 1.35
N MET A 27 4.91 0.71 0.81
CA MET A 27 5.86 -0.25 0.25
C MET A 27 5.71 -0.26 -1.27
N HIS A 28 6.82 -0.13 -1.99
CA HIS A 28 6.82 -0.12 -3.45
C HIS A 28 6.79 -1.56 -4.00
N ILE A 29 7.67 -2.41 -3.48
CA ILE A 29 7.87 -3.79 -3.97
C ILE A 29 7.81 -4.75 -2.78
N GLN A 30 7.12 -5.89 -2.94
CA GLN A 30 7.07 -6.93 -1.93
C GLN A 30 8.31 -7.85 -2.02
N ASP A 31 9.48 -7.31 -1.72
CA ASP A 31 10.76 -8.03 -1.70
C ASP A 31 11.28 -8.31 -0.28
N GLY A 32 10.67 -7.70 0.74
CA GLY A 32 11.10 -7.79 2.13
C GLY A 32 12.32 -6.92 2.46
N VAL A 33 12.75 -6.05 1.54
CA VAL A 33 13.91 -5.15 1.69
C VAL A 33 13.41 -3.72 1.59
N TYR A 34 13.00 -3.17 2.73
CA TYR A 34 12.41 -1.84 2.79
C TYR A 34 13.41 -0.77 3.25
N THR A 35 13.37 0.40 2.61
CA THR A 35 14.31 1.50 2.89
C THR A 35 14.24 2.02 4.33
N GLN A 36 13.06 1.95 4.95
CA GLN A 36 12.83 2.36 6.35
C GLN A 36 12.57 1.15 7.26
N GLY A 37 13.09 -0.02 6.90
CA GLY A 37 12.97 -1.27 7.65
C GLY A 37 11.63 -1.98 7.48
N SER A 38 10.51 -1.27 7.53
CA SER A 38 9.16 -1.84 7.34
C SER A 38 8.38 -1.26 6.16
N TYR A 39 8.87 -0.17 5.55
CA TYR A 39 8.26 0.47 4.37
C TYR A 39 9.32 1.29 3.62
N ASP A 40 9.02 1.70 2.39
CA ASP A 40 9.99 2.39 1.52
C ASP A 40 9.92 3.91 1.65
N ALA A 41 8.70 4.45 1.69
CA ALA A 41 8.47 5.88 1.71
C ALA A 41 7.29 6.24 2.61
N VAL A 42 7.25 7.50 3.06
CA VAL A 42 6.10 8.07 3.76
C VAL A 42 5.26 8.85 2.75
N LEU A 43 4.07 8.34 2.44
CA LEU A 43 3.08 9.01 1.61
C LEU A 43 2.41 10.14 2.42
N PRO A 44 2.47 11.40 1.99
CA PRO A 44 1.79 12.51 2.65
C PRO A 44 0.27 12.31 2.75
N ALA A 45 -0.37 13.12 3.58
CA ALA A 45 -1.83 13.20 3.64
C ALA A 45 -2.44 13.53 2.27
N ASP A 46 -3.65 13.05 2.02
CA ASP A 46 -4.48 13.34 0.84
C ASP A 46 -3.76 13.12 -0.50
N SER A 47 -2.89 12.11 -0.54
CA SER A 47 -1.99 11.86 -1.67
C SER A 47 -2.02 10.41 -2.12
N TYR A 48 -1.59 10.17 -3.36
CA TYR A 48 -1.43 8.83 -3.94
C TYR A 48 0.03 8.56 -4.31
N THR A 49 0.43 7.29 -4.18
CA THR A 49 1.76 6.77 -4.52
C THR A 49 2.24 7.13 -5.94
N ASN A 50 1.35 7.10 -6.95
CA ASN A 50 1.68 7.51 -8.30
C ASN A 50 1.95 9.01 -8.43
N GLY A 51 1.14 9.85 -7.78
CA GLY A 51 1.27 11.30 -7.84
C GLY A 51 2.53 11.82 -7.12
N VAL A 52 2.87 11.23 -5.97
CA VAL A 52 3.99 11.69 -5.15
C VAL A 52 5.31 11.06 -5.56
N PHE A 53 5.33 9.77 -5.88
CA PHE A 53 6.56 9.02 -6.13
C PHE A 53 6.73 8.56 -7.58
N GLY A 54 5.70 8.70 -8.42
CA GLY A 54 5.72 8.17 -9.79
C GLY A 54 5.69 6.64 -9.86
N TRP A 55 5.26 5.97 -8.79
CA TRP A 55 5.21 4.50 -8.76
C TRP A 55 4.12 3.99 -9.69
N ALA A 56 4.46 3.02 -10.53
CA ALA A 56 3.50 2.33 -11.39
C ALA A 56 2.66 1.29 -10.65
N ASN A 57 3.16 0.83 -9.50
CA ASN A 57 2.55 -0.20 -8.66
C ASN A 57 2.91 0.05 -7.19
N ALA A 58 2.14 -0.51 -6.26
CA ALA A 58 2.44 -0.48 -4.83
C ALA A 58 2.23 -1.87 -4.23
N ALA A 59 3.10 -2.25 -3.30
CA ALA A 59 3.06 -3.57 -2.66
C ALA A 59 2.19 -3.61 -1.41
N GLY A 60 2.00 -2.48 -0.75
CA GLY A 60 1.22 -2.40 0.48
C GLY A 60 1.55 -1.18 1.32
N TRP A 61 1.03 -1.16 2.55
CA TRP A 61 1.29 -0.10 3.53
C TRP A 61 1.66 -0.66 4.89
N TYR A 62 2.21 0.20 5.73
CA TYR A 62 2.62 -0.07 7.08
C TYR A 62 1.88 0.84 8.06
N LEU A 63 1.35 0.24 9.13
CA LEU A 63 0.74 0.94 10.25
C LEU A 63 1.64 0.84 11.46
N GLY A 64 2.03 1.99 12.01
CA GLY A 64 2.85 2.05 13.21
C GLY A 64 2.13 1.54 14.46
N PRO A 65 2.86 1.27 15.56
CA PRO A 65 2.27 0.86 16.83
C PRO A 65 1.19 1.84 17.32
N GLY A 66 0.05 1.30 17.75
CA GLY A 66 -1.09 2.09 18.24
C GLY A 66 -1.96 2.71 17.13
N TYR A 67 -1.73 2.35 15.87
CA TYR A 67 -2.57 2.78 14.75
C TYR A 67 -3.31 1.61 14.09
N CYS A 68 -4.54 1.89 13.73
CA CYS A 68 -5.46 1.03 13.00
C CYS A 68 -5.82 1.73 11.69
N SER A 69 -6.40 1.01 10.74
CA SER A 69 -6.92 1.63 9.52
C SER A 69 -8.26 1.05 9.10
N ALA A 70 -9.06 1.91 8.49
CA ALA A 70 -10.16 1.53 7.60
C ALA A 70 -9.64 1.62 6.16
N GLN A 71 -10.12 0.74 5.28
CA GLN A 71 -9.71 0.74 3.88
C GLN A 71 -10.90 0.70 2.94
N LEU A 72 -10.75 1.39 1.81
CA LEU A 72 -11.54 1.16 0.63
C LEU A 72 -10.66 0.44 -0.40
N ARG A 73 -11.19 -0.61 -1.02
CA ARG A 73 -10.56 -1.33 -2.14
C ARG A 73 -11.27 -0.98 -3.43
N SER A 74 -10.51 -0.83 -4.50
CA SER A 74 -11.02 -0.78 -5.87
C SER A 74 -10.31 -1.84 -6.72
N ASP A 75 -11.09 -2.53 -7.54
CA ASP A 75 -10.61 -3.55 -8.49
C ASP A 75 -10.73 -3.08 -9.95
N ASP A 76 -11.16 -1.83 -10.17
CA ASP A 76 -11.49 -1.25 -11.49
C ASP A 76 -10.76 0.08 -11.76
N GLY A 77 -9.60 0.29 -11.13
CA GLY A 77 -8.78 1.48 -11.35
C GLY A 77 -9.30 2.74 -10.64
N GLY A 78 -10.02 2.57 -9.53
CA GLY A 78 -10.57 3.66 -8.73
C GLY A 78 -11.95 4.17 -9.17
N VAL A 79 -12.66 3.44 -10.04
CA VAL A 79 -14.01 3.80 -10.49
C VAL A 79 -15.05 3.46 -9.42
N THR A 80 -14.95 2.28 -8.81
CA THR A 80 -15.79 1.85 -7.68
C THR A 80 -14.94 1.49 -6.46
N TRP A 81 -15.46 1.80 -5.27
CA TRP A 81 -14.75 1.62 -4.00
C TRP A 81 -15.61 0.85 -3.01
N HIS A 82 -15.04 -0.21 -2.45
CA HIS A 82 -15.70 -1.11 -1.51
C HIS A 82 -15.01 -1.10 -0.15
N PRO A 83 -15.75 -0.80 0.95
CA PRO A 83 -15.21 -0.89 2.30
C PRO A 83 -14.67 -2.29 2.59
N GLN A 84 -13.50 -2.36 3.21
CA GLN A 84 -12.87 -3.60 3.65
C GLN A 84 -13.04 -3.77 5.15
N ASN A 85 -13.57 -4.93 5.54
CA ASN A 85 -13.72 -5.33 6.93
C ASN A 85 -13.01 -6.68 7.14
N PRO A 86 -12.37 -6.90 8.31
CA PRO A 86 -12.26 -5.97 9.42
C PRO A 86 -11.25 -4.84 9.14
N ASN A 87 -11.32 -3.78 9.93
CA ASN A 87 -10.24 -2.80 10.03
C ASN A 87 -8.93 -3.49 10.43
N LEU A 88 -7.82 -2.97 9.94
CA LEU A 88 -6.50 -3.58 10.09
C LEU A 88 -5.71 -2.90 11.20
N GLY A 89 -5.09 -3.68 12.08
CA GLY A 89 -4.25 -3.20 13.18
C GLY A 89 -2.80 -2.96 12.77
N PRO A 90 -1.91 -2.65 13.73
CA PRO A 90 -0.51 -2.34 13.45
C PRO A 90 0.22 -3.43 12.65
N GLY A 91 1.18 -3.03 11.81
CA GLY A 91 2.00 -3.95 11.02
C GLY A 91 1.98 -3.66 9.51
N GLN A 92 2.56 -4.58 8.75
CA GLN A 92 2.60 -4.53 7.29
C GLN A 92 1.37 -5.21 6.70
N HIS A 93 0.75 -4.55 5.71
CA HIS A 93 -0.42 -5.03 5.00
C HIS A 93 -0.13 -5.00 3.50
N PHE A 94 -0.19 -6.17 2.86
CA PHE A 94 0.14 -6.34 1.44
C PHE A 94 -1.12 -6.38 0.59
N ILE A 95 -1.01 -5.90 -0.65
CA ILE A 95 -2.10 -5.87 -1.61
C ILE A 95 -1.78 -6.66 -2.87
N GLY A 96 -2.84 -7.00 -3.62
CA GLY A 96 -2.70 -7.61 -4.92
C GLY A 96 -2.15 -6.61 -5.95
N SER A 97 -1.50 -7.13 -6.99
CA SER A 97 -0.86 -6.31 -8.03
C SER A 97 -1.82 -5.54 -8.93
N THR A 98 -3.13 -5.67 -8.78
CA THR A 98 -4.14 -5.03 -9.64
C THR A 98 -5.23 -4.33 -8.84
N THR A 99 -4.99 -4.09 -7.54
CA THR A 99 -6.02 -3.59 -6.62
C THR A 99 -5.56 -2.30 -5.99
N ASP A 100 -6.35 -1.25 -6.16
CA ASP A 100 -6.10 0.04 -5.54
C ASP A 100 -6.69 0.07 -4.14
N TYR A 101 -6.03 0.82 -3.25
CA TYR A 101 -6.46 0.99 -1.88
C TYR A 101 -6.42 2.45 -1.47
N VAL A 102 -7.46 2.90 -0.76
CA VAL A 102 -7.42 4.14 0.02
C VAL A 102 -7.42 3.75 1.49
N VAL A 103 -6.47 4.28 2.24
CA VAL A 103 -6.24 3.92 3.64
C VAL A 103 -6.45 5.14 4.51
N ALA A 104 -7.38 5.02 5.47
CA ALA A 104 -7.63 6.02 6.50
C ALA A 104 -7.12 5.47 7.85
N MET A 105 -6.02 6.03 8.33
CA MET A 105 -5.34 5.64 9.56
C MET A 105 -5.86 6.44 10.75
N TYR A 106 -6.13 5.74 11.87
CA TYR A 106 -6.60 6.33 13.12
C TYR A 106 -5.99 5.62 14.32
N ARG A 107 -6.09 6.21 15.51
CA ARG A 107 -5.59 5.57 16.75
C ARG A 107 -6.49 4.40 17.13
N CYS A 108 -5.88 3.23 17.32
CA CYS A 108 -6.47 2.24 18.21
C CYS A 108 -6.42 2.81 19.65
#